data_AF-A0A854CJS7-F1
#
_entry.id   AF-A0A854CJS7-F1
#
_cell.length_a   1.000
_cell.length_b   1.000
_cell.length_c   1.000
_cell.angle_alpha   90.00
_cell.angle_beta   90.00
_cell.angle_gamma   90.00
#
_symmetry.space_group_name_H-M   'P 1'
#
loop_
_entity.id
_entity.type
_entity.pdbx_description
1 polymer ?
#
loop_
_entity_poly.entity_id
_entity_poly.type
_entity_poly.pdbx_seq_one_letter_code
_entity_poly.pdbx_strand_id
1 'polypeptide(L)'
;MAVVVAGVVIFLLVVSIACWLLLFPEALERVQAWLGERLRGLRQGAGRVGQRVGRSAGGVGEGVRGGIGGVTDFFRRHRWVILCATLLLLVPPSVILLVRQNVVLEDFRADDMNESSSMVAQLLRGERLVPPLAPPPEVFTTEEIRRTRPEIVTADRRWESIDADLQQRVLAIYEVMRRQYGYEMVLVEGYRSPERQAELMGGDRATRAGSWQSCHQYGLAVDSAPLRDGKLQWDMGDPWTRRAYFLYGELAQQAGLEWGGSWRSIKDYVHLEKLEACRSARAAKRAELAQG
;
A
#
# COMPACT_ATOMS: atom_id res chain seq x y z
N MET A 1 -15.24 2.13 11.67
CA MET A 1 -14.91 3.57 11.71
C MET A 1 -15.29 4.25 13.04
N ALA A 2 -16.50 4.08 13.57
CA ALA A 2 -16.95 4.78 14.80
C ALA A 2 -16.04 4.59 16.03
N VAL A 3 -15.49 3.39 16.26
CA VAL A 3 -14.59 3.11 17.39
C VAL A 3 -13.25 3.85 17.26
N VAL A 4 -12.74 3.96 16.03
CA VAL A 4 -11.48 4.68 15.75
C VAL A 4 -11.68 6.18 15.93
N VAL A 5 -12.81 6.72 15.43
CA VAL A 5 -13.17 8.13 15.60
C VAL A 5 -13.36 8.47 17.09
N ALA A 6 -14.07 7.62 17.85
CA ALA A 6 -14.25 7.80 19.29
C ALA A 6 -12.90 7.78 20.04
N GLY A 7 -11.99 6.88 19.66
CA GLY A 7 -10.64 6.82 20.23
C GLY A 7 -9.83 8.09 19.97
N VAL A 8 -9.87 8.62 18.75
CA VAL A 8 -9.17 9.87 18.38
C VAL A 8 -9.73 11.07 19.13
N VAL A 9 -11.06 11.16 19.28
CA VAL A 9 -11.71 12.25 20.01
C VAL A 9 -11.35 12.22 21.50
N ILE A 10 -11.40 11.04 22.13
CA ILE A 10 -11.01 10.89 23.54
C ILE A 10 -9.54 11.26 23.73
N PHE A 11 -8.67 10.83 22.83
CA PHE A 11 -7.25 11.15 22.86
C PHE A 11 -7.00 12.67 22.76
N LEU A 12 -7.65 13.34 21.81
CA LEU A 12 -7.54 14.80 21.65
C LEU A 12 -8.01 15.54 22.91
N LEU A 13 -9.14 15.13 23.50
CA LEU A 13 -9.65 15.75 24.72
C LEU A 13 -8.68 15.58 25.90
N VAL A 14 -8.11 14.40 26.08
CA VAL A 14 -7.13 14.14 27.15
C VAL A 14 -5.86 14.99 26.95
N VAL A 15 -5.36 15.08 25.72
CA VAL A 15 -4.18 15.88 25.39
C VAL A 15 -4.46 17.37 25.59
N SER A 16 -5.62 17.88 25.16
CA SER A 16 -6.01 19.28 25.37
C SER A 16 -6.12 19.63 26.86
N ILE A 17 -6.69 18.74 27.69
CA ILE A 17 -6.78 18.94 29.13
C ILE A 17 -5.40 18.91 29.77
N ALA A 18 -4.52 17.98 29.36
CA ALA A 18 -3.15 17.91 29.85
C ALA A 18 -2.34 19.16 29.49
N CYS A 19 -2.42 19.62 28.23
CA CYS A 19 -1.79 20.86 27.80
C CYS A 19 -2.34 22.08 28.54
N TRP A 20 -3.65 22.14 28.79
CA TRP A 20 -4.26 23.22 29.56
C TRP A 20 -3.75 23.25 31.01
N LEU A 21 -3.66 22.09 31.67
CA LEU A 21 -3.12 21.99 33.03
C LEU A 21 -1.63 22.34 33.13
N LEU A 22 -0.86 22.09 32.06
CA LEU A 22 0.56 22.44 31.99
C LEU A 22 0.79 23.94 31.69
N LEU A 23 -0.08 24.57 30.90
CA LEU A 23 0.03 25.98 30.54
C LEU A 23 -0.50 26.92 31.64
N PHE A 24 -1.42 26.44 32.48
CA PHE A 24 -2.05 27.23 33.54
C PHE A 24 -1.82 26.60 34.92
N PRO A 25 -0.69 26.87 35.58
CA PRO A 25 -0.35 26.27 36.89
C PRO A 25 -1.38 26.59 37.98
N GLU A 26 -2.07 27.74 37.91
CA GLU A 26 -3.15 28.11 38.82
C GLU A 26 -4.40 27.20 38.70
N ALA A 27 -4.61 26.59 37.53
CA ALA A 27 -5.69 25.61 37.33
C ALA A 27 -5.31 24.28 38.00
N LEU A 28 -4.04 23.87 37.89
CA LEU A 28 -3.52 22.67 38.54
C LEU A 28 -3.62 22.78 40.07
N GLU A 29 -3.29 23.93 40.65
CA GLU A 29 -3.43 24.18 42.09
C GLU A 29 -4.90 24.09 42.56
N ARG A 30 -5.85 24.63 41.77
CA ARG A 30 -7.28 24.52 42.06
C ARG A 30 -7.80 23.08 41.97
N VAL A 31 -7.37 22.32 40.97
CA VAL A 31 -7.72 20.89 40.84
C VAL A 31 -7.15 20.08 42.00
N GLN A 32 -5.91 20.34 42.41
CA GLN A 32 -5.27 19.68 43.54
C GLN A 32 -5.95 20.04 44.88
N ALA A 33 -6.35 21.29 45.08
CA ALA A 33 -7.12 21.72 46.24
C ALA A 33 -8.48 20.99 46.31
N TRP A 34 -9.20 20.94 45.19
CA TRP A 34 -10.49 20.26 45.08
C TRP A 34 -10.39 18.75 45.31
N LEU A 35 -9.40 18.07 44.70
CA LEU A 35 -9.13 16.66 44.94
C LEU A 35 -8.71 16.40 46.39
N GLY A 36 -7.90 17.30 46.96
CA GLY A 36 -7.44 17.24 48.34
C GLY A 36 -8.58 17.33 49.35
N GLU A 37 -9.55 18.22 49.13
CA GLU A 37 -10.75 18.31 49.97
C GLU A 37 -11.63 17.06 49.86
N ARG A 38 -11.77 16.50 48.66
CA ARG A 38 -12.55 15.28 48.41
C ARG A 38 -11.90 14.04 49.03
N LEU A 39 -10.57 13.94 48.97
CA LEU A 39 -9.76 12.89 49.62
C LEU A 39 -9.69 13.06 51.15
N ARG A 40 -9.73 14.29 51.66
CA ARG A 40 -9.86 14.55 53.11
C ARG A 40 -11.23 14.15 53.65
N GLY A 41 -12.31 14.37 52.88
CA GLY A 41 -13.64 13.85 53.21
C GLY A 41 -13.68 12.32 53.31
N LEU A 42 -12.95 11.62 52.44
CA LEU A 42 -12.77 10.16 52.50
C LEU A 42 -11.88 9.70 53.68
N ARG A 43 -10.87 10.48 54.06
CA ARG A 43 -9.99 10.18 55.20
C ARG A 43 -10.57 10.53 56.56
N GLN A 44 -11.48 11.50 56.66
CA GLN A 44 -12.21 11.77 57.91
C GLN A 44 -13.26 10.69 58.22
N GLY A 45 -13.71 9.92 57.22
CA GLY A 45 -14.52 8.71 57.39
C GLY A 45 -13.73 7.49 57.91
N ALA A 46 -12.41 7.44 57.68
CA ALA A 46 -11.52 6.36 58.12
C ALA A 46 -10.70 6.71 59.37
N GLY A 47 -10.76 7.95 59.86
CA GLY A 47 -9.93 8.49 60.94
C GLY A 47 -10.46 8.30 62.37
N ARG A 48 -11.53 7.51 62.59
CA ARG A 48 -12.01 7.15 63.95
C ARG A 48 -11.42 5.84 64.50
N VAL A 49 -10.53 5.15 63.76
CA VAL A 49 -9.91 3.88 64.22
C VAL A 49 -8.38 3.95 64.38
N GLY A 50 -7.75 5.10 64.08
CA GLY A 50 -6.29 5.23 64.07
C GLY A 50 -5.66 6.01 65.23
N GLN A 51 -6.29 6.13 66.40
CA GLN A 51 -5.61 6.70 67.58
C GLN A 51 -4.72 5.64 68.24
N ARG A 52 -3.47 5.55 67.80
CA ARG A 52 -2.25 5.38 68.62
C ARG A 52 -1.08 5.09 67.69
N VAL A 53 0.09 5.60 68.07
CA VAL A 53 1.39 5.59 67.36
C VAL A 53 1.48 6.77 66.39
N GLY A 54 2.40 7.72 66.52
CA GLY A 54 3.47 7.93 67.48
C GLY A 54 4.01 9.35 67.24
N ARG A 55 4.34 10.03 68.33
CA ARG A 55 5.06 11.31 68.33
C ARG A 55 6.42 11.13 67.63
N SER A 56 6.85 12.10 66.83
CA SER A 56 8.08 12.89 67.07
C SER A 56 8.58 13.58 65.80
N ALA A 57 9.26 14.71 66.02
CA ALA A 57 10.18 15.46 65.14
C ALA A 57 9.55 16.13 63.91
N GLY A 58 9.73 17.43 63.65
CA GLY A 58 10.70 18.38 64.18
C GLY A 58 11.33 19.13 63.00
N GLY A 59 11.20 20.46 62.99
CA GLY A 59 12.24 21.35 62.50
C GLY A 59 12.21 21.83 61.03
N VAL A 60 12.03 23.17 60.93
CA VAL A 60 12.91 24.15 60.26
C VAL A 60 13.01 24.21 58.72
N GLY A 61 12.92 25.45 58.22
CA GLY A 61 13.71 25.97 57.10
C GLY A 61 12.87 26.38 55.89
N GLU A 62 12.51 27.65 55.74
CA GLU A 62 13.24 28.62 54.87
C GLU A 62 13.49 28.04 53.47
N GLY A 63 12.88 28.58 52.42
CA GLY A 63 13.11 29.96 52.01
C GLY A 63 14.18 30.00 50.92
N VAL A 64 13.73 29.90 49.66
CA VAL A 64 14.34 30.51 48.47
C VAL A 64 15.79 30.11 48.12
N ARG A 65 15.93 29.16 47.18
CA ARG A 65 16.95 29.18 46.10
C ARG A 65 16.72 28.02 45.14
N GLY A 66 16.24 28.27 43.92
CA GLY A 66 16.14 27.17 42.96
C GLY A 66 15.40 27.40 41.65
N GLY A 67 15.39 28.61 41.08
CA GLY A 67 14.74 28.87 39.79
C GLY A 67 15.32 28.10 38.58
N ILE A 68 16.47 27.44 38.73
CA ILE A 68 17.10 26.62 37.66
C ILE A 68 17.33 25.16 38.10
N GLY A 69 17.43 24.88 39.41
CA GLY A 69 17.57 23.51 39.94
C GLY A 69 16.27 22.72 40.00
N GLY A 70 15.12 23.39 40.14
CA GLY A 70 13.81 22.72 40.21
C GLY A 70 13.39 22.08 38.88
N VAL A 71 13.75 22.71 37.76
CA VAL A 71 13.42 22.20 36.41
C VAL A 71 14.22 20.93 36.13
N THR A 72 15.52 20.93 36.42
CA THR A 72 16.38 19.76 36.20
C THR A 72 16.06 18.60 37.13
N ASP A 73 15.73 18.88 38.41
CA ASP A 73 15.35 17.83 39.36
C ASP A 73 13.95 17.26 39.09
N PHE A 74 13.03 18.06 38.55
CA PHE A 74 11.72 17.60 38.05
C PHE A 74 11.88 16.63 36.86
N PHE A 75 12.65 17.01 35.84
CA PHE A 75 12.95 16.12 34.71
C PHE A 75 13.62 14.82 35.17
N ARG A 76 14.51 14.89 36.16
CA ARG A 76 15.22 13.72 36.68
C ARG A 76 14.33 12.80 37.51
N ARG A 77 13.43 13.36 38.33
CA ARG A 77 12.44 12.60 39.12
C ARG A 77 11.34 11.99 38.28
N HIS A 78 10.96 12.62 37.16
CA HIS A 78 9.84 12.18 36.32
C HIS A 78 10.29 11.61 34.96
N ARG A 79 11.60 11.39 34.77
CA ARG A 79 12.19 10.89 33.51
C ARG A 79 11.51 9.65 32.96
N TRP A 80 11.09 8.72 33.81
CA TRP A 80 10.41 7.49 33.39
C TRP A 80 8.97 7.75 32.94
N VAL A 81 8.26 8.68 33.59
CA VAL A 81 6.89 9.07 33.20
C VAL A 81 6.93 9.81 31.86
N ILE A 82 7.89 10.72 31.70
CA ILE A 82 8.11 11.48 30.45
C ILE A 82 8.50 10.54 29.31
N LEU A 83 9.41 9.59 29.56
CA LEU A 83 9.78 8.57 28.58
C LEU A 83 8.58 7.72 28.15
N CYS A 84 7.78 7.22 29.10
CA CYS A 84 6.58 6.45 28.80
C CYS A 84 5.54 7.27 28.03
N ALA A 85 5.31 8.54 28.41
CA ALA A 85 4.41 9.44 27.70
C ALA A 85 4.90 9.71 26.27
N THR A 86 6.21 9.91 26.09
CA THR A 86 6.84 10.15 24.79
C THR A 86 6.75 8.92 23.90
N LEU A 87 7.01 7.72 24.44
CA LEU A 87 6.82 6.46 23.73
C LEU A 87 5.36 6.26 23.34
N LEU A 88 4.42 6.48 24.27
CA LEU A 88 2.99 6.36 23.99
C LEU A 88 2.54 7.33 22.89
N LEU A 89 3.17 8.51 22.80
CA LEU A 89 2.87 9.52 21.77
C LEU A 89 3.49 9.19 20.41
N LEU A 90 4.72 8.65 20.39
CA LEU A 90 5.49 8.46 19.16
C LEU A 90 5.37 7.06 18.56
N VAL A 91 5.09 6.04 19.37
CA VAL A 91 4.98 4.65 18.89
C VAL A 91 3.80 4.47 17.95
N PRO A 92 2.56 4.91 18.25
CA PRO A 92 1.44 4.69 17.33
C PRO A 92 1.64 5.37 15.97
N PRO A 93 2.06 6.65 15.86
CA PRO A 93 2.37 7.27 14.58
C PRO A 93 3.51 6.57 13.83
N SER A 94 4.57 6.17 14.55
CA SER A 94 5.72 5.49 13.92
C SER A 94 5.35 4.12 13.39
N VAL A 95 4.54 3.34 14.12
CA VAL A 95 4.01 2.05 13.67
C VAL A 95 3.09 2.24 12.47
N ILE A 96 2.23 3.26 12.47
CA ILE A 96 1.39 3.59 11.31
C ILE A 96 2.25 3.92 10.09
N LEU A 97 3.32 4.71 10.23
CA LEU A 97 4.24 5.04 9.13
C LEU A 97 5.06 3.84 8.65
N LEU A 98 5.49 2.95 9.55
CA LEU A 98 6.23 1.74 9.21
C LEU A 98 5.34 0.66 8.56
N VAL A 99 4.07 0.58 8.94
CA VAL A 99 3.10 -0.39 8.40
C VAL A 99 2.43 0.13 7.12
N ARG A 100 2.20 1.45 6.96
CA ARG A 100 1.67 2.07 5.73
C ARG A 100 2.77 2.33 4.69
N GLN A 101 3.36 1.28 4.13
CA GLN A 101 4.17 1.42 2.91
C GLN A 101 3.34 1.71 1.64
N ASN A 102 2.01 1.83 1.74
CA ASN A 102 1.14 2.18 0.61
C ASN A 102 0.24 3.37 0.97
N VAL A 103 0.70 4.58 0.70
CA VAL A 103 -0.19 5.73 0.52
C VAL A 103 -0.87 5.53 -0.83
N VAL A 104 -2.03 4.87 -0.83
CA VAL A 104 -2.97 4.91 -1.95
C VAL A 104 -3.56 6.32 -1.95
N LEU A 105 -3.42 7.01 -3.08
CA LEU A 105 -4.03 8.32 -3.34
C LEU A 105 -5.53 8.26 -3.02
N GLU A 106 -6.04 9.28 -2.33
CA GLU A 106 -7.45 9.47 -1.96
C GLU A 106 -8.44 9.52 -3.14
N ASP A 107 -7.95 9.38 -4.39
CA ASP A 107 -8.76 9.38 -5.61
C ASP A 107 -9.45 8.04 -5.92
N PHE A 108 -9.19 6.97 -5.15
CA PHE A 108 -9.87 5.69 -5.32
C PHE A 108 -10.80 5.39 -4.15
N ARG A 109 -12.12 5.50 -4.39
CA ARG A 109 -13.15 5.15 -3.44
C ARG A 109 -13.08 3.64 -3.19
N ALA A 110 -12.91 3.24 -1.93
CA ALA A 110 -12.84 1.83 -1.54
C ALA A 110 -14.10 1.01 -1.91
N ASP A 111 -15.24 1.67 -2.11
CA ASP A 111 -16.48 1.03 -2.57
C ASP A 111 -16.34 0.50 -4.00
N ASP A 112 -15.80 1.30 -4.93
CA ASP A 112 -15.59 0.91 -6.34
C ASP A 112 -14.67 -0.34 -6.43
N MET A 113 -13.68 -0.42 -5.53
CA MET A 113 -12.76 -1.57 -5.47
C MET A 113 -13.46 -2.87 -5.07
N ASN A 114 -14.38 -2.82 -4.11
CA ASN A 114 -15.12 -4.00 -3.67
C ASN A 114 -16.07 -4.49 -4.76
N GLU A 115 -16.70 -3.57 -5.49
CA GLU A 115 -17.56 -3.89 -6.63
C GLU A 115 -16.77 -4.53 -7.78
N SER A 116 -15.62 -3.96 -8.13
CA SER A 116 -14.68 -4.54 -9.11
C SER A 116 -14.25 -5.96 -8.75
N SER A 117 -13.83 -6.19 -7.50
CA SER A 117 -13.39 -7.51 -7.03
C SER A 117 -14.52 -8.55 -7.13
N SER A 118 -15.72 -8.16 -6.71
CA SER A 118 -16.92 -8.98 -6.87
C SER A 118 -17.21 -9.29 -8.35
N MET A 119 -17.06 -8.30 -9.25
CA MET A 119 -17.29 -8.47 -10.67
C MET A 119 -16.26 -9.38 -11.35
N VAL A 120 -14.96 -9.21 -11.07
CA VAL A 120 -13.90 -10.11 -11.55
C VAL A 120 -14.20 -11.54 -11.10
N ALA A 121 -14.53 -11.73 -9.81
CA ALA A 121 -14.87 -13.06 -9.28
C ALA A 121 -16.17 -13.63 -9.86
N GLN A 122 -17.14 -12.81 -10.25
CA GLN A 122 -18.36 -13.26 -10.93
C GLN A 122 -18.07 -13.68 -12.38
N LEU A 123 -17.31 -12.87 -13.12
CA LEU A 123 -16.94 -13.18 -14.50
C LEU A 123 -16.14 -14.48 -14.60
N LEU A 124 -15.22 -14.70 -13.65
CA LEU A 124 -14.45 -15.95 -13.59
C LEU A 124 -15.28 -17.18 -13.19
N ARG A 125 -16.45 -17.00 -12.58
CA ARG A 125 -17.39 -18.09 -12.24
C ARG A 125 -18.44 -18.35 -13.31
N GLY A 126 -18.63 -17.41 -14.24
CA GLY A 126 -19.61 -17.49 -15.32
C GLY A 126 -19.13 -18.37 -16.48
N GLU A 127 -19.73 -18.15 -17.63
CA GLU A 127 -19.31 -18.79 -18.89
C GLU A 127 -17.95 -18.26 -19.36
N ARG A 128 -17.23 -19.07 -20.14
CA ARG A 128 -15.90 -18.75 -20.64
C ARG A 128 -15.92 -17.47 -21.50
N LEU A 129 -15.13 -16.48 -21.11
CA LEU A 129 -14.98 -15.24 -21.85
C LEU A 129 -14.26 -15.47 -23.16
N VAL A 130 -14.74 -14.80 -24.21
CA VAL A 130 -14.17 -14.80 -25.55
C VAL A 130 -13.32 -13.53 -25.72
N PRO A 131 -12.13 -13.63 -26.34
CA PRO A 131 -11.33 -12.45 -26.64
C PRO A 131 -12.10 -11.40 -27.46
N PRO A 132 -11.89 -10.10 -27.18
CA PRO A 132 -12.46 -9.04 -28.00
C PRO A 132 -11.88 -9.08 -29.42
N LEU A 133 -12.59 -8.43 -30.35
CA LEU A 133 -12.10 -8.27 -31.71
C LEU A 133 -10.73 -7.59 -31.70
N ALA A 134 -9.77 -8.13 -32.47
CA ALA A 134 -8.45 -7.54 -32.58
C ALA A 134 -8.57 -6.12 -33.17
N PRO A 135 -7.86 -5.13 -32.61
CA PRO A 135 -7.88 -3.78 -33.16
C PRO A 135 -7.18 -3.75 -34.53
N PRO A 136 -7.41 -2.70 -35.33
CA PRO A 136 -6.78 -2.53 -36.64
C PRO A 136 -5.24 -2.62 -36.53
N PRO A 137 -4.54 -3.29 -37.46
CA PRO A 137 -3.08 -3.44 -37.41
C PRO A 137 -2.30 -2.12 -37.36
N GLU A 138 -2.91 -1.04 -37.84
CA GLU A 138 -2.36 0.32 -37.85
C GLU A 138 -2.07 0.81 -36.44
N VAL A 139 -2.87 0.37 -35.44
CA VAL A 139 -2.69 0.71 -34.02
C VAL A 139 -1.31 0.33 -33.51
N PHE A 140 -0.71 -0.74 -34.05
CA PHE A 140 0.60 -1.27 -33.63
C PHE A 140 1.75 -0.87 -34.57
N THR A 141 1.45 -0.25 -35.71
CA THR A 141 2.41 -0.02 -36.79
C THR A 141 2.57 1.46 -37.16
N THR A 142 2.04 2.35 -36.31
CA THR A 142 2.24 3.80 -36.43
C THR A 142 3.73 4.16 -36.43
N GLU A 143 4.07 5.29 -37.06
CA GLU A 143 5.45 5.80 -37.11
C GLU A 143 6.01 6.05 -35.70
N GLU A 144 5.17 6.51 -34.78
CA GLU A 144 5.54 6.69 -33.37
C GLU A 144 5.98 5.37 -32.73
N ILE A 145 5.22 4.29 -32.93
CA ILE A 145 5.57 2.96 -32.38
C ILE A 145 6.83 2.43 -33.04
N ARG A 146 6.96 2.55 -34.37
CA ARG A 146 8.18 2.10 -35.08
C ARG A 146 9.45 2.79 -34.57
N ARG A 147 9.35 4.03 -34.12
CA ARG A 147 10.48 4.79 -33.56
C ARG A 147 10.72 4.53 -32.08
N THR A 148 9.66 4.46 -31.28
CA THR A 148 9.79 4.47 -29.81
C THR A 148 9.72 3.08 -29.19
N ARG A 149 9.01 2.15 -29.83
CA ARG A 149 8.75 0.77 -29.37
C ARG A 149 8.71 -0.21 -30.54
N PRO A 150 9.79 -0.32 -31.35
CA PRO A 150 9.82 -1.17 -32.54
C PRO A 150 9.53 -2.64 -32.22
N GLU A 151 9.82 -3.10 -31.01
CA GLU A 151 9.55 -4.46 -30.52
C GLU A 151 8.07 -4.85 -30.62
N ILE A 152 7.15 -3.89 -30.46
CA ILE A 152 5.71 -4.13 -30.50
C ILE A 152 5.27 -4.53 -31.91
N VAL A 153 5.87 -3.98 -32.96
CA VAL A 153 5.43 -4.18 -34.36
C VAL A 153 5.32 -5.66 -34.72
N THR A 154 6.24 -6.47 -34.22
CA THR A 154 6.35 -7.90 -34.53
C THR A 154 5.87 -8.81 -33.40
N ALA A 155 5.30 -8.25 -32.33
CA ALA A 155 4.84 -9.01 -31.16
C ALA A 155 3.72 -10.00 -31.48
N ASP A 156 3.76 -11.16 -30.82
CA ASP A 156 2.72 -12.17 -30.96
C ASP A 156 1.51 -11.82 -30.08
N ARG A 157 0.34 -11.74 -30.69
CA ARG A 157 -0.93 -11.36 -30.03
C ARG A 157 -1.99 -12.46 -30.12
N ARG A 158 -1.58 -13.69 -30.46
CA ARG A 158 -2.51 -14.82 -30.53
C ARG A 158 -2.88 -15.27 -29.13
N TRP A 159 -4.17 -15.10 -28.79
CA TRP A 159 -4.72 -15.49 -27.49
C TRP A 159 -4.58 -16.99 -27.22
N GLU A 160 -4.52 -17.80 -28.27
CA GLU A 160 -4.37 -19.26 -28.21
C GLU A 160 -2.98 -19.69 -27.70
N SER A 161 -2.00 -18.78 -27.73
CA SER A 161 -0.64 -19.03 -27.23
C SER A 161 -0.46 -18.59 -25.77
N ILE A 162 -1.53 -18.10 -25.13
CA ILE A 162 -1.56 -17.72 -23.71
C ILE A 162 -2.22 -18.86 -22.92
N ASP A 163 -1.73 -19.13 -21.70
CA ASP A 163 -2.33 -20.09 -20.77
C ASP A 163 -3.83 -19.80 -20.58
N ALA A 164 -4.66 -20.85 -20.62
CA ALA A 164 -6.11 -20.69 -20.65
C ALA A 164 -6.66 -19.99 -19.40
N ASP A 165 -6.09 -20.25 -18.22
CA ASP A 165 -6.51 -19.57 -16.98
C ASP A 165 -6.00 -18.11 -16.93
N LEU A 166 -4.78 -17.84 -17.39
CA LEU A 166 -4.30 -16.45 -17.56
C LEU A 166 -5.21 -15.67 -18.52
N GLN A 167 -5.54 -16.28 -19.66
CA GLN A 167 -6.44 -15.70 -20.66
C GLN A 167 -7.76 -15.28 -20.02
N GLN A 168 -8.42 -16.16 -19.26
CA GLN A 168 -9.70 -15.84 -18.62
C GLN A 168 -9.60 -14.71 -17.60
N ARG A 169 -8.53 -14.68 -16.79
CA ARG A 169 -8.27 -13.60 -15.83
C ARG A 169 -8.07 -12.26 -16.53
N VAL A 170 -7.27 -12.22 -17.58
CA VAL A 170 -7.01 -11.00 -18.36
C VAL A 170 -8.28 -10.50 -19.04
N LEU A 171 -9.09 -11.40 -19.63
CA LEU A 171 -10.36 -11.03 -20.24
C LEU A 171 -11.37 -10.49 -19.21
N ALA A 172 -11.41 -11.05 -18.00
CA ALA A 172 -12.25 -10.54 -16.92
C ALA A 172 -11.81 -9.13 -16.51
N ILE A 173 -10.51 -8.88 -16.41
CA ILE A 173 -9.94 -7.55 -16.12
C ILE A 173 -10.31 -6.56 -17.23
N TYR A 174 -10.14 -6.93 -18.50
CA TYR A 174 -10.50 -6.07 -19.64
C TYR A 174 -11.99 -5.69 -19.62
N GLU A 175 -12.84 -6.65 -19.26
CA GLU A 175 -14.28 -6.40 -19.21
C GLU A 175 -14.67 -5.45 -18.07
N VAL A 176 -14.02 -5.56 -16.92
CA VAL A 176 -14.22 -4.61 -15.81
C VAL A 176 -13.67 -3.23 -16.17
N MET A 177 -12.46 -3.15 -16.73
CA MET A 177 -11.84 -1.91 -17.23
C MET A 177 -12.79 -1.17 -18.18
N ARG A 178 -13.40 -1.90 -19.12
CA ARG A 178 -14.33 -1.35 -20.10
C ARG A 178 -15.66 -0.94 -19.46
N ARG A 179 -16.31 -1.84 -18.71
CA ARG A 179 -17.68 -1.64 -18.22
C ARG A 179 -17.78 -0.67 -17.05
N GLN A 180 -16.83 -0.71 -16.11
CA GLN A 180 -16.88 0.13 -14.91
C GLN A 180 -16.13 1.45 -15.10
N TYR A 181 -15.03 1.43 -15.84
CA TYR A 181 -14.10 2.56 -15.88
C TYR A 181 -13.96 3.21 -17.27
N GLY A 182 -14.56 2.62 -18.31
CA GLY A 182 -14.51 3.16 -19.67
C GLY A 182 -13.14 3.08 -20.34
N TYR A 183 -12.22 2.24 -19.84
CA TYR A 183 -10.93 2.01 -20.46
C TYR A 183 -10.99 0.81 -21.40
N GLU A 184 -10.71 1.04 -22.67
CA GLU A 184 -10.49 -0.04 -23.63
C GLU A 184 -9.04 -0.54 -23.49
N MET A 185 -8.87 -1.83 -23.19
CA MET A 185 -7.57 -2.46 -23.06
C MET A 185 -7.28 -3.34 -24.28
N VAL A 186 -6.02 -3.33 -24.71
CA VAL A 186 -5.55 -4.05 -25.89
C VAL A 186 -4.36 -4.93 -25.54
N LEU A 187 -4.38 -6.17 -26.04
CA LEU A 187 -3.23 -7.09 -25.95
C LEU A 187 -2.11 -6.61 -26.86
N VAL A 188 -0.95 -6.36 -26.28
CA VAL A 188 0.26 -5.89 -26.97
C VAL A 188 1.16 -7.06 -27.32
N GLU A 189 1.43 -7.94 -26.35
CA GLU A 189 2.20 -9.16 -26.55
C GLU A 189 1.72 -10.26 -25.59
N GLY A 190 1.52 -11.47 -26.09
CA GLY A 190 1.16 -12.65 -25.33
C GLY A 190 2.36 -13.59 -25.22
N TYR A 191 2.55 -14.43 -26.24
CA TYR A 191 3.68 -15.33 -26.31
C TYR A 191 4.92 -14.66 -26.90
N ARG A 192 6.11 -15.04 -26.43
CA ARG A 192 7.38 -14.60 -27.01
C ARG A 192 8.34 -15.78 -27.13
N SER A 193 8.85 -16.04 -28.34
CA SER A 193 9.76 -17.18 -28.53
C SER A 193 11.12 -16.95 -27.84
N PRO A 194 11.85 -18.03 -27.51
CA PRO A 194 13.21 -17.93 -26.96
C PRO A 194 14.22 -17.23 -27.88
N GLU A 195 14.09 -17.41 -29.20
CA GLU A 195 14.92 -16.78 -30.22
C GLU A 195 14.67 -15.28 -30.23
N ARG A 196 13.39 -14.88 -30.28
CA ARG A 196 12.97 -13.48 -30.18
C ARG A 196 13.42 -12.85 -28.86
N GLN A 197 13.34 -13.58 -27.75
CA GLN A 197 13.83 -13.10 -26.46
C GLN A 197 15.34 -12.82 -26.50
N ALA A 198 16.13 -13.67 -27.15
CA ALA A 198 17.57 -13.46 -27.33
C ALA A 198 17.86 -12.23 -28.21
N GLU A 199 17.09 -12.03 -29.28
CA GLU A 199 17.19 -10.83 -30.14
C GLU A 199 16.88 -9.54 -29.36
N LEU A 200 15.79 -9.52 -28.57
CA LEU A 200 15.40 -8.36 -27.77
C LEU A 200 16.42 -8.02 -26.67
N MET A 201 17.08 -9.04 -26.10
CA MET A 201 18.15 -8.83 -25.13
C MET A 201 19.41 -8.24 -25.79
N GLY A 202 19.70 -8.62 -27.04
CA GLY A 202 20.86 -8.13 -27.80
C GLY A 202 20.68 -6.76 -28.46
N GLY A 203 19.43 -6.34 -28.69
CA GLY A 203 19.08 -5.04 -29.28
C GLY A 203 19.00 -3.89 -28.27
N ASP A 204 18.02 -2.99 -28.45
CA ASP A 204 17.82 -1.75 -27.67
C ASP A 204 17.37 -1.96 -26.20
N ARG A 205 17.68 -3.13 -25.61
CA ARG A 205 17.40 -3.49 -24.21
C ARG A 205 15.92 -3.42 -23.81
N ALA A 206 15.02 -3.74 -24.74
CA ALA A 206 13.58 -3.89 -24.46
C ALA A 206 13.31 -4.91 -23.32
N THR A 207 14.26 -5.83 -23.07
CA THR A 207 14.24 -6.76 -21.95
C THR A 207 15.63 -6.94 -21.36
N ARG A 208 15.71 -7.25 -20.07
CA ARG A 208 16.95 -7.68 -19.39
C ARG A 208 17.01 -9.19 -19.15
N ALA A 209 15.96 -9.91 -19.54
CA ALA A 209 15.88 -11.35 -19.37
C ALA A 209 16.48 -12.06 -20.58
N GLY A 210 17.32 -13.05 -20.35
CA GLY A 210 17.81 -13.94 -21.40
C GLY A 210 16.77 -14.96 -21.84
N SER A 211 17.16 -15.79 -22.80
CA SER A 211 16.34 -16.91 -23.27
C SER A 211 15.94 -17.82 -22.10
N TRP A 212 14.64 -18.13 -22.04
CA TRP A 212 13.93 -18.95 -21.04
C TRP A 212 13.81 -18.30 -19.66
N GLN A 213 14.11 -17.01 -19.56
CA GLN A 213 14.04 -16.25 -18.31
C GLN A 213 12.80 -15.35 -18.21
N SER A 214 12.00 -15.22 -19.26
CA SER A 214 10.75 -14.45 -19.27
C SER A 214 9.52 -15.35 -19.22
N CYS A 215 8.46 -14.91 -18.55
CA CYS A 215 7.19 -15.64 -18.43
C CYS A 215 6.40 -15.70 -19.74
N HIS A 216 6.62 -14.76 -20.67
CA HIS A 216 6.04 -14.79 -22.03
C HIS A 216 6.42 -16.04 -22.81
N GLN A 217 7.61 -16.60 -22.55
CA GLN A 217 8.10 -17.79 -23.24
C GLN A 217 7.38 -19.08 -22.85
N TYR A 218 6.55 -19.00 -21.82
CA TYR A 218 5.74 -20.11 -21.32
C TYR A 218 4.24 -19.84 -21.49
N GLY A 219 3.86 -18.74 -22.16
CA GLY A 219 2.46 -18.30 -22.26
C GLY A 219 1.87 -17.86 -20.91
N LEU A 220 2.72 -17.55 -19.92
CA LEU A 220 2.33 -17.24 -18.53
C LEU A 220 2.45 -15.75 -18.20
N ALA A 221 2.60 -14.90 -19.21
CA ALA A 221 2.53 -13.45 -19.08
C ALA A 221 1.88 -12.80 -20.30
N VAL A 222 1.40 -11.58 -20.10
CA VAL A 222 0.85 -10.71 -21.14
C VAL A 222 1.27 -9.27 -20.91
N ASP A 223 1.50 -8.55 -22.00
CA ASP A 223 1.67 -7.11 -21.99
C ASP A 223 0.42 -6.49 -22.62
N SER A 224 -0.17 -5.50 -21.94
CA SER A 224 -1.40 -4.83 -22.37
C SER A 224 -1.31 -3.32 -22.20
N ALA A 225 -1.96 -2.58 -23.08
CA ALA A 225 -2.00 -1.12 -23.02
C ALA A 225 -3.42 -0.58 -23.20
N PRO A 226 -3.77 0.53 -22.53
CA PRO A 226 -5.02 1.21 -22.77
C PRO A 226 -5.01 1.90 -24.14
N LEU A 227 -6.15 1.85 -24.82
CA LEU A 227 -6.39 2.48 -26.11
C LEU A 227 -7.21 3.75 -25.91
N ARG A 228 -6.76 4.86 -26.50
CA ARG A 228 -7.50 6.13 -26.54
C ARG A 228 -7.29 6.77 -27.90
N ASP A 229 -8.39 7.17 -28.53
CA ASP A 229 -8.39 7.82 -29.86
C ASP A 229 -7.60 7.02 -30.92
N GLY A 230 -7.74 5.68 -30.90
CA GLY A 230 -7.04 4.77 -31.82
C GLY A 230 -5.53 4.64 -31.57
N LYS A 231 -5.01 5.18 -30.46
CA LYS A 231 -3.59 5.13 -30.10
C LYS A 231 -3.39 4.43 -28.77
N LEU A 232 -2.40 3.55 -28.73
CA LEU A 232 -1.95 2.92 -27.48
C LEU A 232 -1.30 3.97 -26.59
N GLN A 233 -1.66 3.95 -25.31
CA GLN A 233 -1.23 4.94 -24.35
C GLN A 233 -0.17 4.35 -23.40
N TRP A 234 0.93 5.07 -23.23
CA TRP A 234 2.10 4.58 -22.48
C TRP A 234 2.71 5.62 -21.55
N ASP A 235 2.34 6.89 -21.72
CA ASP A 235 2.91 8.00 -20.96
C ASP A 235 2.38 8.00 -19.53
N MET A 236 3.20 7.56 -18.58
CA MET A 236 2.85 7.60 -17.15
C MET A 236 2.79 9.01 -16.57
N GLY A 237 3.27 10.02 -17.31
CA GLY A 237 3.07 11.44 -17.01
C GLY A 237 1.64 11.91 -17.27
N ASP A 238 0.95 11.31 -18.23
CA ASP A 238 -0.46 11.59 -18.52
C ASP A 238 -1.36 11.02 -17.40
N PRO A 239 -2.17 11.85 -16.71
CA PRO A 239 -3.01 11.40 -15.61
C PRO A 239 -4.01 10.31 -15.99
N TRP A 240 -4.54 10.34 -17.21
CA TRP A 240 -5.50 9.35 -17.71
C TRP A 240 -4.81 7.99 -17.91
N THR A 241 -3.66 7.99 -18.59
CA THR A 241 -2.88 6.77 -18.82
C THR A 241 -2.38 6.15 -17.52
N ARG A 242 -1.85 6.97 -16.62
CA ARG A 242 -1.44 6.54 -15.28
C ARG A 242 -2.60 5.90 -14.51
N ARG A 243 -3.78 6.52 -14.53
CA ARG A 243 -4.98 5.98 -13.88
C ARG A 243 -5.37 4.62 -14.47
N ALA A 244 -5.34 4.48 -15.79
CA ALA A 244 -5.64 3.21 -16.47
C ALA A 244 -4.72 2.07 -16.00
N TYR A 245 -3.41 2.32 -15.95
CA TYR A 245 -2.45 1.29 -15.52
C TYR A 245 -2.57 0.94 -14.04
N PHE A 246 -2.85 1.90 -13.15
CA PHE A 246 -3.11 1.58 -11.74
C PHE A 246 -4.36 0.72 -11.56
N LEU A 247 -5.46 1.07 -12.23
CA LEU A 247 -6.67 0.24 -12.26
C LEU A 247 -6.39 -1.17 -12.79
N TYR A 248 -5.65 -1.26 -13.90
CA TYR A 248 -5.25 -2.54 -14.50
C TYR A 248 -4.47 -3.40 -13.51
N GLY A 249 -3.49 -2.81 -12.81
CA GLY A 249 -2.67 -3.50 -11.80
C GLY A 249 -3.45 -3.91 -10.54
N GLU A 250 -4.41 -3.11 -10.11
CA GLU A 250 -5.28 -3.44 -8.97
C GLU A 250 -6.21 -4.62 -9.30
N LEU A 251 -6.87 -4.56 -10.45
CA LEU A 251 -7.73 -5.65 -10.94
C LEU A 251 -6.93 -6.94 -11.16
N ALA A 252 -5.68 -6.83 -11.64
CA ALA A 252 -4.78 -7.97 -11.77
C ALA A 252 -4.49 -8.67 -10.44
N GLN A 253 -4.18 -7.89 -9.40
CA GLN A 253 -3.94 -8.44 -8.06
C GLN A 253 -5.20 -9.11 -7.49
N GLN A 254 -6.38 -8.52 -7.70
CA GLN A 254 -7.66 -9.15 -7.32
C GLN A 254 -7.91 -10.46 -8.09
N ALA A 255 -7.49 -10.51 -9.35
CA ALA A 255 -7.51 -11.71 -10.17
C ALA A 255 -6.37 -12.70 -9.84
N GLY A 256 -5.56 -12.47 -8.81
CA GLY A 256 -4.46 -13.36 -8.40
C GLY A 256 -3.27 -13.37 -9.36
N LEU A 257 -3.07 -12.30 -10.12
CA LEU A 257 -1.93 -12.08 -11.00
C LEU A 257 -0.93 -11.10 -10.38
N GLU A 258 0.35 -11.25 -10.72
CA GLU A 258 1.38 -10.26 -10.40
C GLU A 258 1.38 -9.18 -11.48
N TRP A 259 1.55 -7.93 -11.08
CA TRP A 259 1.63 -6.79 -11.99
C TRP A 259 3.03 -6.17 -12.00
N GLY A 260 3.60 -5.94 -13.18
CA GLY A 260 4.95 -5.39 -13.29
C GLY A 260 5.10 -3.97 -12.73
N GLY A 261 3.99 -3.22 -12.61
CA GLY A 261 3.98 -1.91 -11.97
C GLY A 261 4.20 -1.94 -10.44
N SER A 262 3.97 -3.08 -9.79
CA SER A 262 4.24 -3.27 -8.35
C SER A 262 5.66 -3.74 -8.05
N TRP A 263 6.50 -4.01 -9.07
CA TRP A 263 7.88 -4.40 -8.85
C TRP A 263 8.72 -3.31 -8.15
N ARG A 264 9.67 -3.73 -7.31
CA ARG A 264 10.53 -2.83 -6.52
C ARG A 264 11.48 -2.01 -7.38
N SER A 265 11.90 -2.53 -8.53
CA SER A 265 12.78 -1.87 -9.48
C SER A 265 12.39 -2.30 -10.89
N ILE A 266 12.69 -1.45 -11.87
CA ILE A 266 12.40 -1.71 -13.30
C ILE A 266 10.91 -2.01 -13.51
N LYS A 267 10.06 -1.06 -13.10
CA LYS A 267 8.61 -1.21 -13.19
C LYS A 267 8.18 -1.37 -14.64
N ASP A 268 7.31 -2.35 -14.86
CA ASP A 268 6.73 -2.64 -16.16
C ASP A 268 5.20 -2.57 -16.08
N TYR A 269 4.64 -1.40 -16.39
CA TYR A 269 3.23 -1.12 -16.14
C TYR A 269 2.27 -1.89 -17.06
N VAL A 270 2.76 -2.37 -18.22
CA VAL A 270 1.95 -3.11 -19.20
C VAL A 270 1.84 -4.59 -18.84
N HIS A 271 2.75 -5.07 -17.99
CA HIS A 271 3.02 -6.48 -17.79
C HIS A 271 2.17 -7.11 -16.69
N LEU A 272 1.56 -8.27 -16.97
CA LEU A 272 0.97 -9.19 -15.99
C LEU A 272 1.56 -10.59 -16.14
N GLU A 273 1.76 -11.27 -15.01
CA GLU A 273 2.23 -12.66 -15.01
C GLU A 273 1.58 -13.55 -13.95
N LYS A 274 1.53 -14.86 -14.24
CA LYS A 274 1.27 -15.91 -13.25
C LYS A 274 2.58 -16.27 -12.53
N LEU A 275 2.96 -15.47 -11.53
CA LEU A 275 4.26 -15.53 -10.85
C LEU A 275 4.69 -16.94 -10.45
N GLU A 276 3.88 -17.66 -9.67
CA GLU A 276 4.25 -18.99 -9.16
C GLU A 276 4.36 -20.03 -10.29
N ALA A 277 3.40 -20.05 -11.23
CA ALA A 277 3.45 -20.95 -12.38
C ALA A 277 4.70 -20.68 -13.24
N CYS A 278 5.04 -19.40 -13.45
CA CYS A 278 6.21 -19.02 -14.22
C CYS A 278 7.52 -19.43 -13.51
N ARG A 279 7.61 -19.24 -12.18
CA ARG A 279 8.75 -19.70 -11.39
C ARG A 279 8.97 -21.21 -11.55
N SER A 280 7.92 -22.00 -11.46
CA SER A 280 7.97 -23.44 -11.68
C SER A 280 8.41 -23.80 -13.10
N ALA A 281 7.84 -23.16 -14.13
CA ALA A 281 8.18 -23.41 -15.53
C ALA A 281 9.66 -23.08 -15.83
N ARG A 282 10.15 -21.94 -15.33
CA ARG A 282 11.55 -21.54 -15.45
C ARG A 282 12.51 -22.47 -14.72
N ALA A 283 12.12 -22.99 -13.56
CA ALA A 283 12.92 -23.96 -12.82
C ALA A 283 13.01 -25.28 -13.59
N ALA A 284 11.88 -25.79 -14.09
CA ALA A 284 11.84 -27.00 -14.90
C ALA A 284 12.70 -26.87 -16.16
N LYS A 285 12.58 -25.75 -16.89
CA LYS A 285 13.36 -25.53 -18.12
C LYS A 285 14.85 -25.43 -17.85
N ARG A 286 15.26 -24.80 -16.75
CA ARG A 286 16.67 -24.75 -16.35
C ARG A 286 17.22 -26.13 -16.02
N ALA A 287 16.42 -26.98 -15.37
CA ALA A 287 16.82 -28.35 -15.07
C ALA A 287 16.97 -29.20 -16.34
N GLU A 288 16.08 -29.03 -17.31
CA GLU A 288 16.16 -29.66 -18.64
C GLU A 288 17.44 -29.26 -19.37
N LEU A 289 17.73 -27.96 -19.46
CA LEU A 289 18.93 -27.43 -20.14
C LEU A 289 20.25 -27.81 -19.46
N ALA A 290 20.23 -28.16 -18.17
CA ALA A 290 21.41 -28.61 -17.45
C ALA A 290 21.70 -30.11 -17.67
N GLN A 291 20.74 -30.86 -18.22
CA GLN A 291 20.85 -32.31 -18.48
C GLN A 291 21.20 -32.64 -19.93
N GLY A 292 21.11 -31.68 -20.85
CA GLY A 292 21.47 -31.82 -22.27
C GLY A 292 22.80 -31.17 -22.57
#